data_AF-A0A3L7VG61-F1
#
_entry.id   AF-A0A3L7VG61-F1
#
_cell.length_a   1.000
_cell.length_b   1.000
_cell.length_c   1.000
_cell.angle_alpha   90.00
_cell.angle_beta   90.00
_cell.angle_gamma   90.00
#
_symmetry.space_group_name_H-M   'P 1'
#
loop_
_entity.id
_entity.type
_entity.pdbx_description
1 polymer ?
#
loop_
_entity_poly.entity_id
_entity_poly.type
_entity_poly.pdbx_seq_one_letter_code
_entity_poly.pdbx_strand_id
1 'polypeptide(L)'
;MSGSLSGQRGSNWASLATNDNPVPLTRPIKLECAANEFRILGDGGRVETRIPVGTHTVDSVDPLVREVHAAVGRWGLAGDRMYWKPELVLSATPDGVDRRDDLEKLLADSGIDTRRSETKDKVKNLPPVQRTGGLFPRR
;
A
#
# COMPACT_ATOMS: atom_id res chain seq x y z
N MET A 1 2.46 16.05 -19.55
CA MET A 1 1.09 16.14 -19.00
C MET A 1 0.88 14.92 -18.11
N SER A 2 1.16 15.02 -16.81
CA SER A 2 0.83 13.94 -15.85
C SER A 2 -0.55 14.21 -15.28
N GLY A 3 -1.56 13.67 -15.94
CA GLY A 3 -2.94 13.64 -15.43
C GLY A 3 -3.25 12.29 -14.80
N SER A 4 -4.34 12.22 -14.05
CA SER A 4 -4.85 10.98 -13.44
C SER A 4 -5.22 9.94 -14.50
N LEU A 5 -5.08 8.65 -14.18
CA LEU A 5 -5.44 7.56 -15.11
C LEU A 5 -6.95 7.47 -15.38
N SER A 6 -7.77 8.02 -14.49
CA SER A 6 -9.22 8.16 -14.66
C SER A 6 -9.59 8.98 -15.90
N GLY A 7 -8.80 10.00 -16.27
CA GLY A 7 -9.02 10.79 -17.48
C GLY A 7 -8.85 9.98 -18.78
N GLN A 8 -8.11 8.86 -18.72
CA GLN A 8 -7.90 7.95 -19.83
C GLN A 8 -8.81 6.71 -19.79
N ARG A 9 -9.14 6.22 -18.58
CA ARG A 9 -9.81 4.92 -18.38
C ARG A 9 -11.26 5.03 -17.90
N GLY A 10 -11.74 6.24 -17.59
CA GLY A 10 -13.01 6.49 -16.93
C GLY A 10 -12.90 6.45 -15.40
N SER A 11 -13.82 7.10 -14.71
CA SER A 11 -13.86 7.14 -13.24
C SER A 11 -14.13 5.76 -12.63
N ASN A 12 -13.59 5.49 -11.44
CA ASN A 12 -13.80 4.25 -10.68
C ASN A 12 -13.30 2.96 -11.35
N TRP A 13 -12.39 3.07 -12.33
CA TRP A 13 -11.88 1.94 -13.11
C TRP A 13 -11.19 0.85 -12.28
N ALA A 14 -10.69 1.17 -11.08
CA ALA A 14 -10.03 0.23 -10.16
C ALA A 14 -10.90 -0.18 -8.97
N SER A 15 -12.16 0.30 -8.91
CA SER A 15 -13.06 0.04 -7.79
C SER A 15 -13.53 -1.42 -7.75
N LEU A 16 -13.70 -1.94 -6.55
CA LEU A 16 -14.30 -3.25 -6.28
C LEU A 16 -15.81 -3.18 -5.99
N ALA A 17 -16.40 -1.99 -6.09
CA ALA A 17 -17.82 -1.81 -5.84
C ALA A 17 -18.68 -2.47 -6.94
N THR A 18 -19.61 -3.33 -6.54
CA THR A 18 -20.68 -3.84 -7.42
C THR A 18 -21.94 -2.97 -7.27
N ASN A 19 -22.70 -2.80 -8.36
CA ASN A 19 -23.78 -1.81 -8.57
C ASN A 19 -25.03 -1.87 -7.65
N ASP A 20 -24.94 -2.49 -6.48
CA ASP A 20 -26.08 -2.73 -5.59
C ASP A 20 -25.76 -2.28 -4.16
N ASN A 21 -25.63 -0.97 -3.99
CA ASN A 21 -25.52 -0.20 -2.73
C ASN A 21 -24.99 -0.97 -1.50
N PRO A 22 -23.81 -1.62 -1.56
CA PRO A 22 -23.35 -2.48 -0.48
C PRO A 22 -22.65 -1.65 0.60
N VAL A 23 -22.74 -2.08 1.86
CA VAL A 23 -22.10 -1.37 2.97
C VAL A 23 -20.57 -1.54 2.85
N PRO A 24 -19.78 -0.45 2.72
CA PRO A 24 -18.33 -0.55 2.58
C PRO A 24 -17.68 -0.89 3.93
N LEU A 25 -16.86 -1.95 3.94
CA LEU A 25 -15.93 -2.23 5.03
C LEU A 25 -14.52 -1.81 4.60
N THR A 26 -14.02 -0.74 5.20
CA THR A 26 -12.70 -0.22 4.89
C THR A 26 -11.62 -1.01 5.63
N ARG A 27 -10.61 -1.46 4.90
CA ARG A 27 -9.42 -2.08 5.50
C ARG A 27 -8.14 -1.47 4.92
N PRO A 28 -7.23 -0.99 5.77
CA PRO A 28 -6.02 -0.33 5.32
C PRO A 28 -5.01 -1.34 4.79
N ILE A 29 -4.42 -1.04 3.64
CA ILE A 29 -3.25 -1.71 3.07
C ILE A 29 -2.10 -0.72 3.14
N LYS A 30 -1.05 -1.09 3.85
CA LYS A 30 0.15 -0.24 3.97
C LYS A 30 1.01 -0.43 2.73
N LEU A 31 1.33 0.67 2.06
CA LEU A 31 2.18 0.67 0.88
C LEU A 31 3.38 1.59 1.11
N GLU A 32 4.58 1.03 1.06
CA GLU A 32 5.83 1.81 1.08
C GLU A 32 6.36 1.99 -0.35
N CYS A 33 6.56 3.25 -0.73
CA CYS A 33 7.13 3.62 -2.02
C CYS A 33 8.65 3.79 -1.89
N ALA A 34 9.41 3.01 -2.65
CA ALA A 34 10.86 3.16 -2.82
C ALA A 34 11.18 3.56 -4.27
N ALA A 35 12.42 3.95 -4.57
CA ALA A 35 12.79 4.44 -5.91
C ALA A 35 12.50 3.41 -7.04
N ASN A 36 12.75 2.13 -6.74
CA ASN A 36 12.74 1.03 -7.71
C ASN A 36 11.67 -0.03 -7.42
N GLU A 37 10.88 0.10 -6.35
CA GLU A 37 9.84 -0.87 -6.02
C GLU A 37 8.75 -0.26 -5.12
N PHE A 38 7.54 -0.76 -5.26
CA PHE A 38 6.47 -0.60 -4.28
C PHE A 38 6.40 -1.83 -3.39
N ARG A 39 6.26 -1.62 -2.08
CA ARG A 39 6.22 -2.69 -1.07
C ARG A 39 4.89 -2.67 -0.34
N ILE A 40 4.10 -3.72 -0.51
CA ILE A 40 2.91 -3.93 0.31
C ILE A 40 3.35 -4.54 1.63
N LEU A 41 3.01 -3.88 2.73
CA LEU A 41 3.35 -4.32 4.07
C LEU A 41 2.17 -5.06 4.69
N GLY A 42 2.44 -6.26 5.18
CA GLY A 42 1.49 -7.05 5.96
C GLY A 42 1.42 -6.63 7.42
N ASP A 43 0.65 -7.41 8.18
CA ASP A 43 0.57 -7.26 9.62
C ASP A 43 1.96 -7.46 10.26
N GLY A 44 2.36 -6.51 11.11
CA GLY A 44 3.70 -6.47 11.72
C GLY A 44 4.76 -5.71 10.91
N GLY A 45 4.42 -5.12 9.75
CA GLY A 45 5.35 -4.28 8.98
C GLY A 45 6.32 -5.07 8.10
N ARG A 46 6.12 -6.38 7.94
CA ARG A 46 6.87 -7.22 7.01
C ARG A 46 6.45 -6.91 5.57
N VAL A 47 7.40 -6.92 4.64
CA VAL A 47 7.09 -6.84 3.21
C VAL A 47 6.47 -8.16 2.77
N GLU A 48 5.21 -8.12 2.33
CA GLU A 48 4.51 -9.29 1.79
C GLU A 48 4.60 -9.37 0.27
N THR A 49 4.58 -8.22 -0.40
CA THR A 49 4.63 -8.15 -1.85
C THR A 49 5.55 -7.01 -2.29
N ARG A 50 6.35 -7.28 -3.32
CA ARG A 50 7.23 -6.31 -3.97
C ARG A 50 6.82 -6.18 -5.43
N ILE A 51 6.56 -4.96 -5.86
CA ILE A 51 6.21 -4.64 -7.23
C ILE A 51 7.36 -3.78 -7.78
N PRO A 52 8.15 -4.27 -8.74
CA PRO A 52 9.23 -3.48 -9.32
C PRO A 52 8.67 -2.25 -10.02
N VAL A 53 9.32 -1.11 -9.80
CA VAL A 53 9.02 0.16 -10.46
C VAL A 53 10.05 0.40 -11.54
N GLY A 54 9.57 0.48 -12.78
CA GLY A 54 10.40 0.77 -13.95
C GLY A 54 10.74 2.25 -14.08
N THR A 55 11.04 2.68 -15.31
CA THR A 55 11.33 4.08 -15.61
C THR A 55 10.16 4.98 -15.22
N HIS A 56 8.93 4.58 -15.57
CA HIS A 56 7.73 5.36 -15.26
C HIS A 56 6.87 4.70 -14.19
N THR A 57 6.42 5.51 -13.24
CA THR A 57 5.55 5.07 -12.13
C THR A 57 4.25 4.44 -12.65
N VAL A 58 3.73 4.95 -13.77
CA VAL A 58 2.49 4.49 -14.42
C VAL A 58 2.53 3.02 -14.82
N ASP A 59 3.69 2.51 -15.26
CA ASP A 59 3.84 1.12 -15.72
C ASP A 59 3.63 0.12 -14.59
N SER A 60 3.79 0.58 -13.34
CA SER A 60 3.69 -0.22 -12.13
C SER A 60 2.32 -0.13 -11.46
N VAL A 61 1.43 0.74 -11.97
CA VAL A 61 0.08 0.91 -11.41
C VAL A 61 -0.77 -0.34 -11.66
N ASP A 62 -0.75 -0.90 -12.87
CA ASP A 62 -1.55 -2.10 -13.18
C ASP A 62 -1.12 -3.32 -12.35
N PRO A 63 0.18 -3.63 -12.22
CA PRO A 63 0.66 -4.62 -11.27
C PRO A 63 0.24 -4.33 -9.82
N LEU A 64 0.34 -3.07 -9.37
CA LEU A 64 -0.07 -2.68 -8.02
C LEU A 64 -1.56 -2.93 -7.77
N VAL A 65 -2.43 -2.49 -8.68
CA VAL A 65 -3.89 -2.69 -8.56
C VAL A 65 -4.22 -4.17 -8.51
N ARG A 66 -3.57 -4.99 -9.33
CA ARG A 66 -3.72 -6.45 -9.30
C ARG A 66 -3.36 -7.03 -7.94
N GLU A 67 -2.24 -6.61 -7.34
CA GLU A 67 -1.83 -7.08 -6.02
C GLU A 67 -2.75 -6.60 -4.89
N VAL A 68 -3.31 -5.38 -5.02
CA VAL A 68 -4.33 -4.86 -4.11
C VAL A 68 -5.60 -5.71 -4.19
N HIS A 69 -6.09 -6.01 -5.39
CA HIS A 69 -7.25 -6.89 -5.59
C HIS A 69 -6.97 -8.30 -5.05
N ALA A 70 -5.77 -8.84 -5.26
CA ALA A 70 -5.37 -10.12 -4.69
C ALA A 70 -5.33 -10.09 -3.16
N ALA A 71 -4.86 -9.00 -2.55
CA ALA A 71 -4.86 -8.82 -1.11
C ALA A 71 -6.29 -8.77 -0.55
N VAL A 72 -7.20 -8.06 -1.22
CA VAL A 72 -8.62 -8.03 -0.86
C VAL A 72 -9.26 -9.40 -1.00
N GLY A 73 -8.95 -10.14 -2.07
CA GLY A 73 -9.42 -11.51 -2.27
C GLY A 73 -9.00 -12.47 -1.15
N ARG A 74 -7.85 -12.22 -0.49
CA ARG A 74 -7.40 -12.99 0.68
C ARG A 74 -8.17 -12.67 1.97
N TRP A 75 -8.90 -11.56 2.05
CA TRP A 75 -9.69 -11.22 3.25
C TRP A 75 -10.96 -12.07 3.38
N GLY A 76 -11.37 -12.76 2.32
CA GLY A 76 -12.59 -13.55 2.30
C GLY A 76 -13.84 -12.69 2.11
N LEU A 77 -15.00 -13.23 2.49
CA LEU A 77 -16.29 -12.54 2.39
C LEU A 77 -16.39 -11.40 3.41
N ALA A 78 -16.73 -10.20 2.95
CA ALA A 78 -16.95 -9.05 3.82
C ALA A 78 -18.21 -9.20 4.70
N GLY A 79 -19.19 -9.98 4.24
CA GLY A 79 -20.51 -10.15 4.88
C GLY A 79 -21.63 -10.06 3.85
N ASP A 80 -22.87 -10.35 4.26
CA ASP A 80 -24.03 -10.22 3.37
C ASP A 80 -24.26 -8.74 3.00
N ARG A 81 -24.35 -8.45 1.69
CA ARG A 81 -24.45 -7.08 1.12
C ARG A 81 -23.33 -6.11 1.55
N MET A 82 -22.16 -6.64 1.88
CA MET A 82 -20.97 -5.85 2.21
C MET A 82 -19.89 -6.05 1.14
N TYR A 83 -19.07 -5.04 0.94
CA TYR A 83 -17.88 -5.18 0.11
C TYR A 83 -16.65 -4.61 0.81
N TRP A 84 -15.49 -5.16 0.48
CA TRP A 84 -14.23 -4.65 0.96
C TRP A 84 -13.84 -3.40 0.17
N LYS A 85 -13.67 -2.29 0.88
CA LYS A 85 -13.11 -1.06 0.32
C LYS A 85 -11.65 -0.95 0.76
N PRO A 86 -10.66 -1.27 -0.11
CA PRO A 86 -9.26 -1.12 0.27
C PRO A 86 -8.91 0.37 0.39
N GLU A 87 -8.25 0.74 1.49
CA GLU A 87 -7.65 2.05 1.67
C GLU A 87 -6.12 1.91 1.60
N LEU A 88 -5.47 2.54 0.62
CA LEU A 88 -4.02 2.52 0.48
C LEU A 88 -3.39 3.57 1.38
N VAL A 89 -2.70 3.13 2.43
CA VAL A 89 -1.95 4.00 3.32
C VAL A 89 -0.51 4.11 2.79
N LEU A 90 -0.23 5.23 2.14
CA LEU A 90 1.01 5.51 1.44
C LEU A 90 2.09 6.04 2.38
N SER A 91 3.22 5.33 2.49
CA SER A 91 4.49 5.82 3.01
C SER A 91 5.53 5.85 1.90
N ALA A 92 6.63 6.58 2.11
CA ALA A 92 7.74 6.62 1.18
C ALA A 92 9.07 6.52 1.94
N THR A 93 10.05 5.87 1.33
CA THR A 93 11.44 6.03 1.72
C THR A 93 11.95 7.39 1.23
N PRO A 94 13.10 7.89 1.71
CA PRO A 94 13.64 9.19 1.29
C PRO A 94 13.83 9.31 -0.24
N ASP A 95 14.15 8.21 -0.91
CA ASP A 95 14.34 8.08 -2.36
C ASP A 95 13.05 7.78 -3.14
N GLY A 96 11.95 7.47 -2.45
CA GLY A 96 10.66 7.10 -3.05
C GLY A 96 9.58 8.17 -2.97
N VAL A 97 9.91 9.38 -2.50
CA VAL A 97 8.94 10.48 -2.31
C VAL A 97 8.28 10.86 -3.64
N ASP A 98 9.07 10.99 -4.71
CA ASP A 98 8.54 11.33 -6.04
C ASP A 98 7.60 10.24 -6.56
N ARG A 99 7.94 8.96 -6.33
CA ARG A 99 7.10 7.82 -6.72
C ARG A 99 5.75 7.82 -6.01
N ARG A 100 5.74 8.17 -4.71
CA ARG A 100 4.50 8.30 -3.93
C ARG A 100 3.63 9.42 -4.48
N ASP A 101 4.22 10.58 -4.75
CA ASP A 101 3.48 11.75 -5.22
C ASP A 101 2.93 11.54 -6.64
N ASP A 102 3.67 10.83 -7.50
CA ASP A 102 3.18 10.36 -8.80
C ASP A 102 2.02 9.37 -8.62
N LEU A 103 2.17 8.39 -7.72
CA LEU A 103 1.18 7.35 -7.51
C LEU A 103 -0.15 7.93 -7.02
N GLU A 104 -0.12 8.89 -6.09
CA GLU A 104 -1.30 9.59 -5.60
C GLU A 104 -2.05 10.32 -6.72
N LYS A 105 -1.32 10.98 -7.63
CA LYS A 105 -1.91 11.63 -8.81
C LYS A 105 -2.49 10.61 -9.79
N LEU A 106 -1.79 9.51 -10.03
CA LEU A 106 -2.21 8.46 -10.97
C LEU A 106 -3.47 7.74 -10.49
N LEU A 107 -3.60 7.54 -9.17
CA LEU A 107 -4.74 6.88 -8.54
C LEU A 107 -5.91 7.82 -8.22
N ALA A 108 -5.76 9.13 -8.44
CA ALA A 108 -6.87 10.06 -8.29
C ALA A 108 -8.05 9.65 -9.19
N ASP A 109 -9.24 9.61 -8.60
CA ASP A 109 -10.51 9.15 -9.22
C ASP A 109 -10.48 7.71 -9.77
N SER A 110 -9.53 6.87 -9.33
CA SER A 110 -9.47 5.45 -9.69
C SER A 110 -10.54 4.60 -8.99
N GLY A 111 -11.14 5.10 -7.90
CA GLY A 111 -12.08 4.36 -7.06
C GLY A 111 -11.41 3.54 -5.95
N ILE A 112 -10.09 3.65 -5.78
CA ILE A 112 -9.33 3.20 -4.61
C ILE A 112 -9.05 4.42 -3.74
N ASP A 113 -9.37 4.34 -2.45
CA ASP A 113 -9.05 5.42 -1.52
C ASP A 113 -7.55 5.40 -1.20
N THR A 114 -6.91 6.56 -1.26
CA THR A 114 -5.49 6.72 -0.89
C THR A 114 -5.37 7.71 0.27
N ARG A 115 -4.57 7.37 1.27
CA ARG A 115 -4.24 8.24 2.39
C ARG A 115 -2.73 8.29 2.57
N ARG A 116 -2.17 9.49 2.80
CA ARG A 116 -0.77 9.62 3.24
C ARG A 116 -0.63 9.17 4.69
N SER A 117 0.34 8.32 4.96
CA SER A 117 0.75 8.03 6.33
C SER A 117 1.35 9.30 6.93
N GLU A 118 0.67 9.91 7.91
CA GLU A 118 1.19 11.05 8.69
C GLU A 118 2.37 10.66 9.59
N THR A 119 2.79 9.38 9.53
CA THR A 119 4.00 8.86 10.15
C THR A 119 5.23 9.42 9.43
N LYS A 120 5.49 10.71 9.59
CA LYS A 120 6.83 11.30 9.48
C LYS A 120 7.82 10.37 10.19
N ASP A 121 8.83 9.89 9.47
CA ASP A 121 10.20 9.78 9.96
C ASP A 121 10.42 9.15 11.35
N LYS A 122 9.64 8.14 11.71
CA LYS A 122 10.02 7.21 12.78
C LYS A 122 10.11 5.82 12.20
N VAL A 123 11.14 5.62 11.38
CA VAL A 123 11.95 4.41 11.54
C VAL A 123 12.32 4.40 13.02
N LYS A 124 11.56 3.68 13.84
CA LYS A 124 12.03 3.28 15.16
C LYS A 124 13.27 2.45 14.84
N ASN A 125 14.44 3.09 14.88
CA ASN A 125 15.70 2.39 15.08
C ASN A 125 15.45 1.51 16.30
N LEU A 126 15.20 0.23 16.04
CA LEU A 126 15.15 -0.76 17.10
C LEU A 126 16.46 -0.59 17.86
N PRO A 127 16.43 -0.46 19.20
CA PRO A 127 17.67 -0.46 19.95
C PRO A 127 18.47 -1.70 19.53
N PRO A 128 19.79 -1.57 19.28
CA PRO A 128 20.60 -2.72 18.92
C PRO A 128 20.36 -3.79 19.98
N VAL A 129 20.01 -5.00 19.55
CA VAL A 129 19.82 -6.15 20.44
C VAL A 129 21.10 -6.29 21.25
N GLN A 130 21.09 -5.80 22.50
CA GLN A 130 22.13 -6.10 23.46
C GLN A 130 21.96 -7.58 23.77
N ARG A 131 22.76 -8.41 23.10
CA ARG A 131 22.98 -9.78 23.55
C ARG A 131 23.58 -9.67 24.93
N THR A 132 22.75 -9.78 25.97
CA THR A 132 23.18 -9.90 27.35
C THR A 132 24.07 -11.13 27.45
N GLY A 133 25.38 -10.91 27.40
CA GLY A 133 26.38 -11.92 27.71
C GLY A 133 26.22 -12.30 29.16
N GLY A 134 25.60 -13.46 29.42
CA GLY A 134 25.55 -14.07 30.73
C GLY A 134 26.96 -14.49 31.15
N LEU A 135 27.63 -13.61 31.90
CA LEU A 135 28.81 -13.94 32.69
C LEU A 135 28.33 -14.69 33.93
N PHE A 136 28.37 -16.03 33.88
CA PHE A 136 28.25 -16.86 35.08
C PHE A 136 29.66 -17.09 35.66
N PRO A 137 29.98 -16.59 36.87
CA PRO A 137 31.20 -17.01 37.55
C PRO A 137 31.01 -18.42 38.11
N ARG A 138 31.87 -19.35 37.72
CA ARG A 138 32.01 -20.65 38.39
C ARG A 138 32.97 -20.46 39.56
N ARG A 139 32.46 -20.62 40.78
CA ARG A 139 33.28 -20.98 41.96
C ARG A 139 33.45 -22.49 42.01
#